data_AF-A0A8T5FFG3-F1
#
_entry.id   AF-A0A8T5FFG3-F1
#
_cell.length_a   1.000
_cell.length_b   1.000
_cell.length_c   1.000
_cell.angle_alpha   90.00
_cell.angle_beta   90.00
_cell.angle_gamma   90.00
#
_symmetry.space_group_name_H-M   'P 1'
#
loop_
_entity.id
_entity.type
_entity.pdbx_description
1 polymer ?
#
loop_
_entity_poly.entity_id
_entity_poly.type
_entity_poly.pdbx_seq_one_letter_code
_entity_poly.pdbx_strand_id
1 'polypeptide(L)'
;MVNKGFPNFGMSQAGAYVATLKNYNLPDFILTLVAKECKSPLQERGRIDDKLQSMNDSALELLHKVFVDCEEDDAGKYAQYRFFSYVSSMHHKCEVSVNESIPGASGKNHKFHIAIKNNGMYIAVGINKAIGNPVNKKELIKFYEMVDDIKN
;
A
#
# COMPACT_ATOMS: atom_id res chain seq x y z
N MET A 1 -37.15 25.63 14.82
CA MET A 1 -36.29 26.74 14.37
C MET A 1 -34.87 26.39 14.77
N VAL A 2 -33.99 26.10 13.80
CA VAL A 2 -32.59 25.69 14.05
C VAL A 2 -31.73 26.97 14.10
N ASN A 3 -30.94 27.15 15.15
CA ASN A 3 -30.08 28.31 15.37
C ASN A 3 -29.05 28.47 14.23
N LYS A 4 -29.32 29.39 13.30
CA LYS A 4 -28.46 29.80 12.17
C LYS A 4 -27.30 30.71 12.59
N GLY A 5 -26.47 30.31 13.56
CA GLY A 5 -25.40 31.19 14.04
C GLY A 5 -24.21 30.57 14.77
N PHE A 6 -24.24 29.28 15.09
CA PHE A 6 -23.07 28.61 15.65
C PHE A 6 -22.30 27.90 14.53
N PRO A 7 -20.99 28.18 14.33
CA PRO A 7 -20.15 27.33 13.50
C PRO A 7 -20.15 25.93 14.11
N ASN A 8 -20.41 24.89 13.31
CA ASN A 8 -20.17 23.52 13.75
C ASN A 8 -18.66 23.32 13.89
N PHE A 9 -18.13 23.43 15.12
CA PHE A 9 -16.75 23.07 15.46
C PHE A 9 -16.56 21.55 15.55
N GLY A 10 -17.19 20.79 14.66
CA GLY A 10 -16.79 19.40 14.42
C GLY A 10 -15.62 19.45 13.45
N MET A 11 -14.47 18.87 13.82
CA MET A 11 -13.52 18.45 12.78
C MET A 11 -14.34 17.66 11.75
N SER A 12 -14.28 18.03 10.48
CA SER A 12 -14.82 17.16 9.42
C SER A 12 -14.21 15.76 9.63
N GLN A 13 -14.94 14.70 9.31
CA GLN A 13 -14.37 13.34 9.42
C GLN A 13 -13.03 13.25 8.68
N ALA A 14 -12.89 13.97 7.56
CA ALA A 14 -11.63 14.16 6.85
C ALA A 14 -10.52 14.78 7.74
N GLY A 15 -10.80 15.87 8.48
CA GLY A 15 -9.84 16.48 9.39
C GLY A 15 -9.39 15.55 10.53
N ALA A 16 -10.30 14.74 11.06
CA ALA A 16 -9.98 13.72 12.05
C ALA A 16 -9.11 12.59 11.44
N TYR A 17 -9.45 12.11 10.25
CA TYR A 17 -8.67 11.09 9.55
C TYR A 17 -7.26 11.56 9.20
N VAL A 18 -7.10 12.78 8.70
CA VAL A 18 -5.77 13.36 8.43
C VAL A 18 -4.93 13.42 9.71
N ALA A 19 -5.52 13.87 10.82
CA ALA A 19 -4.83 13.97 12.11
C ALA A 19 -4.36 12.62 12.66
N THR A 20 -5.10 11.55 12.39
CA THR A 20 -4.72 10.17 12.74
C THR A 20 -3.67 9.63 11.78
N LEU A 21 -3.95 9.65 10.47
CA LEU A 21 -3.13 9.02 9.43
C LEU A 21 -1.72 9.61 9.32
N LYS A 22 -1.52 10.90 9.62
CA LYS A 22 -0.19 11.52 9.59
C LYS A 22 0.81 10.85 10.55
N ASN A 23 0.34 10.19 11.61
CA ASN A 23 1.20 9.51 12.58
C ASN A 23 1.62 8.10 12.13
N TYR A 24 1.00 7.55 11.09
CA TYR A 24 1.30 6.21 10.58
C TYR A 24 2.45 6.18 9.57
N ASN A 25 2.98 7.36 9.17
CA ASN A 25 4.11 7.49 8.24
C ASN A 25 3.97 6.60 7.00
N LEU A 26 2.78 6.60 6.39
CA LEU A 26 2.46 5.74 5.26
C LEU A 26 3.40 6.04 4.07
N PRO A 27 3.92 5.01 3.38
CA PRO A 27 4.75 5.23 2.20
C PRO A 27 4.01 5.97 1.08
N ASP A 28 4.72 6.85 0.37
CA ASP A 28 4.16 7.67 -0.72
C ASP A 28 3.47 6.84 -1.82
N PHE A 29 4.02 5.66 -2.15
CA PHE A 29 3.44 4.81 -3.17
C PHE A 29 2.08 4.22 -2.74
N ILE A 30 1.84 4.02 -1.44
CA ILE A 30 0.55 3.59 -0.90
C ILE A 30 -0.48 4.69 -1.07
N LEU A 31 -0.11 5.93 -0.73
CA LEU A 31 -0.97 7.11 -0.95
C LEU A 31 -1.32 7.22 -2.44
N THR A 32 -0.34 6.99 -3.33
CA THR A 32 -0.55 7.01 -4.79
C THR A 32 -1.50 5.90 -5.24
N LEU A 33 -1.36 4.67 -4.72
CA LEU A 33 -2.23 3.55 -5.06
C LEU A 33 -3.68 3.82 -4.65
N VAL A 34 -3.89 4.27 -3.41
CA VAL A 34 -5.22 4.57 -2.88
C VAL A 34 -5.83 5.79 -3.58
N ALA A 35 -5.04 6.83 -3.86
CA ALA A 35 -5.53 7.98 -4.62
C ALA A 35 -6.03 7.58 -6.01
N LYS A 36 -5.29 6.73 -6.74
CA LYS A 36 -5.69 6.22 -8.05
C LYS A 36 -6.99 5.42 -7.98
N GLU A 37 -7.13 4.56 -6.97
CA GLU A 37 -8.34 3.76 -6.77
C GLU A 37 -9.57 4.62 -6.48
N CYS A 38 -9.44 5.59 -5.57
CA CYS A 38 -10.53 6.47 -5.16
C CYS A 38 -10.75 7.65 -6.11
N LYS A 39 -10.04 7.71 -7.25
CA LYS A 39 -10.02 8.84 -8.19
C LYS A 39 -9.80 10.18 -7.48
N SER A 40 -8.94 10.15 -6.48
CA SER A 40 -8.59 11.29 -5.64
C SER A 40 -7.42 12.05 -6.24
N PRO A 41 -7.39 13.39 -6.10
CA PRO A 41 -6.15 14.12 -6.23
C PRO A 41 -5.13 13.64 -5.19
N LEU A 42 -3.85 13.78 -5.51
CA LEU A 42 -2.76 13.59 -4.58
C LEU A 42 -1.63 14.55 -4.95
N GLN A 43 -1.22 15.37 -3.99
CA GLN A 43 -0.09 16.26 -4.17
C GLN A 43 1.22 15.47 -4.23
N GLU A 44 2.01 15.64 -5.29
CA GLU A 44 3.24 14.88 -5.50
C GLU A 44 4.37 15.26 -4.53
N ARG A 45 4.37 16.52 -4.04
CA ARG A 45 5.42 17.09 -3.18
C ARG A 45 4.82 17.68 -1.92
N GLY A 46 5.53 17.57 -0.81
CA GLY A 46 5.09 18.13 0.48
C GLY A 46 5.23 17.12 1.60
N ARG A 47 4.84 17.53 2.80
CA ARG A 47 4.80 16.65 3.97
C ARG A 47 3.59 15.72 3.85
N ILE A 48 3.59 14.64 4.65
CA ILE A 48 2.46 13.70 4.68
C ILE A 48 1.13 14.40 4.98
N ASP A 49 1.13 15.43 5.82
CA ASP A 49 -0.06 16.24 6.14
C ASP A 49 -0.62 16.93 4.88
N ASP A 50 0.23 17.62 4.11
CA ASP A 50 -0.17 18.28 2.85
C ASP A 50 -0.73 17.27 1.85
N LYS A 51 -0.08 16.10 1.75
CA LYS A 51 -0.52 15.03 0.85
C LYS A 51 -1.87 14.47 1.25
N LEU A 52 -2.08 14.17 2.54
CA LEU A 52 -3.36 13.67 3.04
C LEU A 52 -4.48 14.71 2.88
N GLN A 53 -4.20 15.98 3.16
CA GLN A 53 -5.18 17.08 2.97
C GLN A 53 -5.58 17.27 1.51
N SER A 54 -4.71 16.92 0.57
CA SER A 54 -5.03 16.97 -0.86
C SER A 54 -5.93 15.83 -1.34
N MET A 55 -6.16 14.79 -0.52
CA MET A 55 -6.98 13.64 -0.89
C MET A 55 -8.47 13.88 -0.60
N ASN A 56 -9.35 13.20 -1.35
CA ASN A 56 -10.79 13.21 -1.12
C ASN A 56 -11.19 12.33 0.08
N ASP A 57 -12.40 12.54 0.59
CA ASP A 57 -12.93 11.82 1.76
C ASP A 57 -12.90 10.31 1.60
N SER A 58 -13.22 9.78 0.41
CA SER A 58 -13.21 8.34 0.13
C SER A 58 -11.83 7.71 0.26
N ALA A 59 -10.79 8.42 -0.17
CA ALA A 59 -9.42 7.95 -0.05
C ALA A 59 -8.93 7.99 1.41
N LEU A 60 -9.27 9.05 2.16
CA LEU A 60 -8.96 9.16 3.57
C LEU A 60 -9.68 8.09 4.40
N GLU A 61 -10.96 7.84 4.11
CA GLU A 61 -11.74 6.78 4.73
C GLU A 61 -11.15 5.40 4.43
N LEU A 62 -10.75 5.14 3.18
CA LEU A 62 -10.11 3.88 2.82
C LEU A 62 -8.78 3.67 3.55
N LEU A 63 -7.93 4.72 3.62
CA LEU A 63 -6.68 4.65 4.38
C LEU A 63 -6.95 4.40 5.87
N HIS A 64 -7.96 5.05 6.44
CA HIS A 64 -8.33 4.85 7.84
C HIS A 64 -8.77 3.40 8.10
N LYS A 65 -9.70 2.88 7.29
CA LYS A 65 -10.16 1.49 7.39
C LYS A 65 -9.02 0.48 7.30
N VAL A 66 -8.11 0.69 6.36
CA VAL A 66 -7.01 -0.25 6.11
C VAL A 66 -5.96 -0.23 7.22
N PHE A 67 -5.54 0.97 7.67
CA PHE A 67 -4.34 1.13 8.51
C PHE A 67 -4.64 1.42 9.98
N VAL A 68 -5.80 2.01 10.29
CA VAL A 68 -6.22 2.31 11.66
C VAL A 68 -7.13 1.22 12.17
N ASP A 69 -8.22 0.96 11.45
CA ASP A 69 -9.26 0.00 11.88
C ASP A 69 -8.87 -1.45 11.56
N CYS A 70 -7.81 -1.65 10.76
CA CYS A 70 -7.31 -2.96 10.31
C CYS A 70 -8.39 -3.82 9.65
N GLU A 71 -9.35 -3.20 8.96
CA GLU A 71 -10.44 -3.92 8.29
C GLU A 71 -9.90 -4.90 7.23
N GLU A 72 -10.70 -5.91 6.93
CA GLU A 72 -10.46 -6.88 5.87
C GLU A 72 -11.57 -6.78 4.83
N ASP A 73 -11.17 -6.82 3.57
CA ASP A 73 -12.08 -6.89 2.44
C ASP A 73 -12.09 -8.30 1.86
N ASP A 74 -13.21 -8.70 1.25
CA ASP A 74 -13.37 -10.03 0.66
C ASP A 74 -12.36 -10.33 -0.46
N ALA A 75 -11.82 -9.28 -1.11
CA ALA A 75 -10.82 -9.41 -2.15
C ALA A 75 -9.37 -9.47 -1.61
N GLY A 76 -9.16 -9.27 -0.30
CA GLY A 76 -7.85 -9.28 0.36
C GLY A 76 -6.93 -8.10 0.01
N LYS A 77 -7.49 -7.05 -0.59
CA LYS A 77 -6.76 -5.85 -1.01
C LYS A 77 -6.24 -5.04 0.17
N TYR A 78 -6.98 -4.97 1.27
CA TYR A 78 -6.61 -4.22 2.48
C TYR A 78 -5.40 -4.90 3.13
N ALA A 79 -5.43 -6.23 3.22
CA ALA A 79 -4.28 -7.02 3.64
C ALA A 79 -3.08 -6.84 2.69
N GLN A 80 -3.31 -6.70 1.38
CA GLN A 80 -2.25 -6.43 0.41
C GLN A 80 -1.60 -5.05 0.61
N TYR A 81 -2.37 -3.99 0.87
CA TYR A 81 -1.84 -2.66 1.19
C TYR A 81 -1.02 -2.63 2.47
N ARG A 82 -1.49 -3.33 3.52
CA ARG A 82 -0.72 -3.51 4.75
C ARG A 82 0.59 -4.26 4.50
N PHE A 83 0.54 -5.35 3.73
CA PHE A 83 1.73 -6.12 3.36
C PHE A 83 2.76 -5.27 2.60
N PHE A 84 2.32 -4.48 1.62
CA PHE A 84 3.21 -3.59 0.88
C PHE A 84 3.86 -2.54 1.78
N SER A 85 3.07 -1.95 2.68
CA SER A 85 3.57 -0.95 3.63
C SER A 85 4.60 -1.54 4.58
N TYR A 86 4.38 -2.77 5.05
CA TYR A 86 5.30 -3.50 5.91
C TYR A 86 6.64 -3.81 5.22
N VAL A 87 6.60 -4.37 4.00
CA VAL A 87 7.85 -4.67 3.26
C VAL A 87 8.60 -3.38 2.93
N SER A 88 7.89 -2.30 2.58
CA SER A 88 8.52 -1.01 2.33
C SER A 88 9.17 -0.40 3.57
N SER A 89 8.58 -0.55 4.75
CA SER A 89 9.16 -0.01 6.00
C SER A 89 10.47 -0.71 6.37
N MET A 90 10.61 -2.01 6.03
CA MET A 90 11.85 -2.76 6.16
C MET A 90 12.97 -2.27 5.22
N HIS A 91 12.61 -1.63 4.11
CA HIS A 91 13.53 -1.20 3.05
C HIS A 91 13.39 0.29 2.72
N HIS A 92 13.33 1.15 3.73
CA HIS A 92 13.02 2.59 3.65
C HIS A 92 13.85 3.46 2.68
N LYS A 93 14.99 2.99 2.13
CA LYS A 93 15.82 3.71 1.13
C LYS A 93 15.80 3.07 -0.26
N CYS A 94 15.06 1.98 -0.42
CA CYS A 94 15.02 1.20 -1.64
C CYS A 94 13.82 1.61 -2.49
N GLU A 95 13.95 1.42 -3.80
CA GLU A 95 12.85 1.57 -4.73
C GLU A 95 11.87 0.41 -4.54
N VAL A 96 10.58 0.73 -4.46
CA VAL A 96 9.50 -0.26 -4.29
C VAL A 96 8.70 -0.31 -5.58
N SER A 97 8.62 -1.50 -6.19
CA SER A 97 7.72 -1.80 -7.29
C SER A 97 6.61 -2.72 -6.81
N VAL A 98 5.38 -2.48 -7.24
CA VAL A 98 4.23 -3.36 -6.96
C VAL A 98 3.71 -4.00 -8.24
N ASN A 99 3.26 -5.25 -8.13
CA ASN A 99 2.73 -6.05 -9.23
C ASN A 99 3.67 -6.14 -10.46
N GLU A 100 4.97 -6.22 -10.21
CA GLU A 100 6.01 -6.27 -11.24
C GLU A 100 6.17 -7.70 -11.80
N SER A 101 6.47 -7.79 -13.10
CA SER A 101 6.81 -9.03 -13.79
C SER A 101 8.30 -9.01 -14.12
N ILE A 102 9.05 -9.93 -13.51
CA ILE A 102 10.51 -10.00 -13.61
C ILE A 102 10.89 -11.17 -14.52
N PRO A 103 11.70 -10.96 -15.58
CA PRO A 103 12.21 -12.05 -16.41
C PRO A 103 13.25 -12.86 -15.63
N GLY A 104 13.11 -14.19 -15.63
CA GLY A 104 14.11 -15.12 -15.11
C GLY A 104 15.06 -15.61 -16.20
N ALA A 105 16.18 -16.20 -15.79
CA ALA A 105 17.19 -16.80 -16.67
C ALA A 105 16.61 -17.87 -17.60
N SER A 106 15.56 -18.58 -17.17
CA SER A 106 14.84 -19.55 -18.01
C SER A 106 14.05 -18.94 -19.17
N GLY A 107 14.00 -17.61 -19.28
CA GLY A 107 13.16 -16.87 -20.23
C GLY A 107 11.69 -16.76 -19.81
N LYS A 108 11.33 -17.27 -18.62
CA LYS A 108 9.97 -17.14 -18.06
C LYS A 108 9.86 -15.85 -17.26
N ASN A 109 8.70 -15.21 -17.39
CA ASN A 109 8.36 -14.04 -16.61
C ASN A 109 7.64 -14.45 -15.31
N HIS A 110 8.20 -14.01 -14.18
CA HIS A 110 7.68 -14.27 -12.84
C HIS A 110 7.01 -13.03 -12.28
N LYS A 111 5.74 -13.15 -11.89
CA LYS A 111 4.98 -12.04 -11.32
C LYS A 111 5.12 -12.04 -9.80
N PHE A 112 5.56 -10.91 -9.24
CA PHE A 112 5.63 -10.68 -7.80
C PHE A 112 4.66 -9.57 -7.41
N HIS A 113 4.10 -9.65 -6.21
CA HIS A 113 3.19 -8.61 -5.70
C HIS A 113 3.98 -7.37 -5.28
N ILE A 114 5.19 -7.56 -4.74
CA ILE A 114 6.13 -6.49 -4.40
C ILE A 114 7.54 -6.92 -4.77
N ALA A 115 8.33 -5.97 -5.28
CA ALA A 115 9.75 -6.13 -5.54
C ALA A 115 10.48 -4.89 -5.02
N ILE A 116 11.64 -5.13 -4.42
CA ILE A 116 12.48 -4.10 -3.80
C ILE A 116 13.78 -4.02 -4.58
N LYS A 117 14.11 -2.83 -5.07
CA LYS A 117 15.33 -2.56 -5.82
C LYS A 117 16.24 -1.61 -5.04
N ASN A 118 17.53 -1.87 -5.09
CA ASN A 118 18.56 -0.97 -4.60
C ASN A 118 19.53 -0.69 -5.76
N ASN A 119 19.62 0.56 -6.18
CA ASN A 119 20.41 0.99 -7.35
C ASN A 119 20.11 0.15 -8.62
N GLY A 120 18.84 -0.11 -8.89
CA GLY A 120 18.39 -0.91 -10.04
C GLY A 120 18.50 -2.43 -9.91
N MET A 121 19.14 -2.97 -8.86
CA MET A 121 19.21 -4.42 -8.60
C MET A 121 18.13 -4.88 -7.62
N TYR A 122 17.46 -5.99 -7.92
CA TYR A 122 16.49 -6.60 -7.00
C TYR A 122 17.19 -7.17 -5.76
N ILE A 123 16.72 -6.79 -4.58
CA ILE A 123 17.24 -7.29 -3.29
C ILE A 123 16.20 -8.10 -2.50
N ALA A 124 14.92 -7.90 -2.79
CA ALA A 124 13.84 -8.66 -2.19
C ALA A 124 12.62 -8.71 -3.11
N VAL A 125 11.86 -9.79 -3.02
CA VAL A 125 10.57 -9.97 -3.70
C VAL A 125 9.58 -10.61 -2.75
N GLY A 126 8.28 -10.38 -2.96
CA GLY A 126 7.24 -10.87 -2.09
C GLY A 126 5.94 -11.17 -2.81
N ILE A 127 5.27 -12.21 -2.36
CA ILE A 127 3.90 -12.57 -2.74
C ILE A 127 3.07 -12.62 -1.46
N ASN A 128 1.93 -11.94 -1.47
CA ASN A 128 0.95 -12.02 -0.41
C ASN A 128 -0.24 -12.87 -0.84
N LYS A 129 -0.53 -13.92 -0.07
CA LYS A 129 -1.72 -14.74 -0.23
C LYS A 129 -2.79 -14.26 0.76
N ALA A 130 -3.46 -13.17 0.40
CA ALA A 130 -4.42 -12.50 1.27
C ALA A 130 -5.76 -13.27 1.42
N ILE A 131 -6.08 -14.14 0.46
CA ILE A 131 -7.33 -14.92 0.43
C ILE A 131 -7.06 -16.40 0.18
N GLY A 132 -8.05 -17.23 0.54
CA GLY A 132 -8.04 -18.67 0.30
C GLY A 132 -7.29 -19.45 1.37
N ASN A 133 -6.78 -20.63 1.00
CA ASN A 133 -6.13 -21.54 1.95
C ASN A 133 -4.78 -20.99 2.43
N PRO A 134 -4.29 -21.40 3.61
CA PRO A 134 -2.93 -21.11 4.06
C PRO A 134 -1.87 -21.47 3.02
N VAL A 135 -0.71 -20.80 3.09
CA VAL A 135 0.44 -21.13 2.24
C VAL A 135 0.86 -22.56 2.50
N ASN A 136 0.90 -23.38 1.44
CA ASN A 136 1.31 -24.78 1.53
C ASN A 136 2.74 -25.00 1.03
N LYS A 137 3.30 -26.18 1.31
CA LYS A 137 4.68 -26.54 0.92
C LYS A 137 4.92 -26.45 -0.59
N LYS A 138 3.95 -26.79 -1.43
CA LYS A 138 4.10 -26.74 -2.89
C LYS A 138 4.21 -25.31 -3.39
N GLU A 139 3.42 -24.40 -2.83
CA GLU A 139 3.48 -22.97 -3.13
C GLU A 139 4.82 -22.37 -2.69
N LEU A 140 5.32 -22.76 -1.52
CA LEU A 140 6.61 -22.32 -1.03
C LEU A 140 7.77 -22.78 -1.92
N ILE A 141 7.77 -24.05 -2.36
CA ILE A 141 8.78 -24.58 -3.29
C ILE A 141 8.75 -23.79 -4.60
N LYS A 142 7.57 -23.57 -5.18
CA LYS A 142 7.42 -22.76 -6.40
C LYS A 142 7.97 -21.35 -6.22
N PHE A 143 7.69 -20.71 -5.09
CA PHE A 143 8.22 -19.38 -4.80
C PHE A 143 9.75 -19.37 -4.78
N TYR A 144 10.38 -20.37 -4.15
CA TYR A 144 11.85 -20.49 -4.16
C TYR A 144 12.40 -20.73 -5.57
N GLU A 145 11.77 -21.60 -6.37
CA GLU A 145 12.15 -21.83 -7.76
C GLU A 145 12.06 -20.55 -8.60
N MET A 146 11.03 -19.73 -8.39
CA MET A 146 10.90 -18.42 -9.04
C MET A 146 12.02 -17.47 -8.63
N VAL A 147 12.37 -17.42 -7.34
CA VAL A 147 13.44 -16.57 -6.81
C VAL A 147 14.81 -17.00 -7.35
N ASP A 148 15.08 -18.31 -7.40
CA ASP A 148 16.33 -18.84 -7.95
C ASP A 148 16.46 -18.54 -9.45
N ASP A 149 15.35 -18.54 -10.20
CA ASP A 149 15.36 -18.22 -11.63
C ASP A 149 15.63 -16.74 -11.93
N ILE A 150 15.18 -15.81 -11.08
CA ILE A 150 15.43 -14.35 -11.26
C ILE A 150 16.77 -13.87 -10.69
N LYS A 151 17.41 -14.68 -9.85
CA LYS A 151 18.71 -14.34 -9.24
C LYS A 151 19.87 -14.52 -10.22
N ASN A 152 19.72 -15.41 -11.19
CA ASN A 152 20.73 -15.78 -12.19
C ASN A 152 20.56 -14.99 -13.49
#